data_AF-A0A957ULP3-F1
#
_entry.id   AF-A0A957ULP3-F1
#
_cell.length_a   1.000
_cell.length_b   1.000
_cell.length_c   1.000
_cell.angle_alpha   90.00
_cell.angle_beta   90.00
_cell.angle_gamma   90.00
#
_symmetry.space_group_name_H-M   'P 1'
#
loop_
_entity.id
_entity.type
_entity.pdbx_description
1 polymer ?
#
loop_
_entity_poly.entity_id
_entity_poly.type
_entity_poly.pdbx_seq_one_letter_code
_entity_poly.pdbx_strand_id
1 'polypeptide(L)'
;MVQSGKLAQLMADGITGVTSNPTIFQQAITGSDAYTQDVQELAAMGKDAKGIFEALAVADIQAATEVLHPVYVQTQSTDGFVSIEVSPDLADETEATIAEARRLW
;
A
#
# COMPACT_ATOMS: atom_id res chain seq x y z
N MET A 1 0.06 0.68 -10.87
CA MET A 1 1.49 1.00 -11.06
C MET A 1 2.38 -0.25 -11.03
N VAL A 2 2.15 -1.17 -10.10
CA VAL A 2 2.93 -2.42 -9.99
C VAL A 2 2.61 -3.39 -11.13
N GLN A 3 1.33 -3.75 -11.31
CA GLN A 3 0.90 -4.71 -12.35
C GLN A 3 1.29 -4.30 -13.78
N SER A 4 1.33 -2.99 -14.07
CA SER A 4 1.74 -2.47 -15.38
C SER A 4 3.26 -2.45 -15.58
N GLY A 5 4.05 -2.87 -14.59
CA GLY A 5 5.52 -2.84 -14.60
C GLY A 5 6.13 -1.44 -14.46
N LYS A 6 5.30 -0.40 -14.28
CA LYS A 6 5.79 0.99 -14.22
C LYS A 6 6.69 1.25 -13.02
N LEU A 7 6.41 0.65 -11.87
CA LEU A 7 7.27 0.78 -10.69
C LEU A 7 8.67 0.21 -10.95
N ALA A 8 8.77 -0.94 -11.62
CA ALA A 8 10.06 -1.56 -11.95
C ALA A 8 10.87 -0.68 -12.92
N GLN A 9 10.21 0.00 -13.87
CA GLN A 9 10.87 0.98 -14.74
C GLN A 9 11.39 2.18 -13.93
N LEU A 10 10.57 2.75 -13.05
CA LEU A 10 10.98 3.87 -12.19
C LEU A 10 12.16 3.49 -11.27
N MET A 11 12.17 2.26 -10.77
CA MET A 11 13.30 1.73 -10.00
C MET A 11 14.58 1.67 -10.84
N ALA A 12 14.49 1.21 -12.10
CA ALA A 12 15.63 1.22 -13.02
C ALA A 12 16.13 2.65 -13.34
N ASP A 13 15.24 3.64 -13.28
CA ASP A 13 15.55 5.06 -13.44
C ASP A 13 16.10 5.72 -12.15
N GLY A 14 16.23 4.95 -11.06
CA GLY A 14 16.86 5.40 -9.81
C GLY A 14 15.91 5.73 -8.66
N ILE A 15 14.61 5.45 -8.78
CA ILE A 15 13.69 5.53 -7.63
C ILE A 15 13.99 4.39 -6.64
N THR A 16 14.22 4.75 -5.39
CA THR A 16 14.63 3.79 -4.35
C THR A 16 13.56 3.50 -3.30
N GLY A 17 12.42 4.19 -3.34
CA GLY A 17 11.33 3.98 -2.39
C GLY A 17 10.05 4.65 -2.85
N VAL A 18 8.93 4.27 -2.24
CA VAL A 18 7.61 4.86 -2.52
C VAL A 18 6.83 5.09 -1.23
N THR A 19 5.98 6.12 -1.25
CA THR A 19 5.07 6.43 -0.15
C THR A 19 3.63 6.31 -0.63
N SER A 20 2.76 5.85 0.27
CA SER A 20 1.31 5.86 0.06
C SER A 20 0.64 6.65 1.18
N ASN A 21 -0.51 7.23 0.85
CA ASN A 21 -1.42 7.85 1.80
C ASN A 21 -2.86 7.54 1.37
N PRO A 22 -3.87 7.71 2.26
CA PRO A 22 -5.25 7.41 1.94
C PRO A 22 -5.77 8.11 0.68
N THR A 23 -5.36 9.35 0.42
CA THR A 23 -5.77 10.12 -0.75
C THR A 23 -5.28 9.51 -2.06
N ILE A 24 -4.03 9.02 -2.11
CA ILE A 24 -3.47 8.35 -3.30
C ILE A 24 -4.23 7.05 -3.59
N PHE A 25 -4.55 6.26 -2.56
CA PHE A 25 -5.34 5.04 -2.73
C PHE A 25 -6.77 5.33 -3.19
N GLN A 26 -7.41 6.34 -2.62
CA GLN A 26 -8.75 6.76 -3.06
C GLN A 26 -8.75 7.05 -4.57
N GLN A 27 -7.78 7.83 -5.04
CA GLN A 27 -7.65 8.17 -6.46
C GLN A 27 -7.40 6.92 -7.33
N ALA A 28 -6.56 5.99 -6.89
CA ALA A 28 -6.28 4.76 -7.63
C ALA A 28 -7.51 3.85 -7.75
N ILE A 29 -8.22 3.65 -6.64
CA ILE A 29 -9.41 2.77 -6.54
C ILE A 29 -10.59 3.35 -7.33
N THR A 30 -10.80 4.67 -7.27
CA THR A 30 -11.94 5.32 -7.94
C THR A 30 -11.65 5.75 -9.37
N GLY A 31 -10.38 5.94 -9.72
CA GLY A 31 -9.95 6.43 -11.04
C GLY A 31 -9.71 5.34 -12.08
N SER A 32 -9.89 4.06 -11.74
CA SER A 32 -9.69 2.94 -12.65
C SER A 32 -10.53 1.72 -12.29
N ASP A 33 -10.80 0.88 -13.29
CA ASP A 33 -11.50 -0.41 -13.09
C ASP A 33 -10.59 -1.52 -12.54
N ALA A 34 -9.32 -1.21 -12.25
CA ALA A 34 -8.31 -2.19 -11.83
C ALA A 34 -8.69 -2.90 -10.52
N TYR A 35 -9.50 -2.27 -9.68
CA TYR A 35 -9.89 -2.78 -8.36
C TYR A 35 -11.34 -3.30 -8.33
N THR A 36 -12.10 -3.20 -9.44
CA THR A 36 -13.54 -3.51 -9.44
C THR A 36 -13.82 -4.95 -9.02
N GLN A 37 -13.02 -5.90 -9.53
CA GLN A 37 -13.19 -7.31 -9.19
C GLN A 37 -12.87 -7.58 -7.72
N ASP A 38 -11.71 -7.11 -7.23
CA ASP A 38 -11.29 -7.31 -5.84
C ASP A 38 -12.30 -6.70 -4.85
N VAL A 39 -12.83 -5.51 -5.15
CA VAL A 39 -13.88 -4.86 -4.35
C VAL A 39 -15.14 -5.73 -4.29
N GLN A 40 -15.58 -6.29 -5.41
CA GLN A 40 -16.76 -7.16 -5.47
C GLN A 40 -16.55 -8.45 -4.66
N GLU A 41 -15.39 -9.08 -4.80
CA GLU A 41 -15.05 -10.31 -4.07
C GLU A 41 -14.98 -10.06 -2.56
N LEU A 42 -14.28 -9.01 -2.13
CA LEU A 42 -14.16 -8.66 -0.71
C LEU A 42 -15.51 -8.26 -0.10
N ALA A 43 -16.36 -7.55 -0.85
CA ALA A 43 -17.72 -7.24 -0.43
C ALA A 43 -18.59 -8.50 -0.31
N ALA A 44 -18.46 -9.45 -1.24
CA ALA A 44 -19.16 -10.73 -1.17
C ALA A 44 -18.72 -11.59 0.03
N MET A 45 -17.48 -11.39 0.52
CA MET A 45 -16.97 -11.97 1.77
C MET A 45 -17.48 -11.25 3.04
N GLY A 46 -18.29 -10.20 2.91
CA GLY A 46 -18.89 -9.47 4.02
C GLY A 46 -17.99 -8.42 4.68
N LYS A 47 -16.90 -8.00 4.02
CA LYS A 47 -16.07 -6.89 4.52
C LYS A 47 -16.79 -5.56 4.37
N ASP A 48 -16.59 -4.67 5.34
CA ASP A 48 -17.04 -3.29 5.27
C ASP A 48 -16.08 -2.43 4.44
N ALA A 49 -16.45 -1.16 4.19
CA ALA A 49 -15.66 -0.27 3.33
C ALA A 49 -14.22 -0.08 3.83
N LYS A 50 -14.01 0.03 5.16
CA LYS A 50 -12.68 0.13 5.77
C LYS A 50 -11.89 -1.16 5.53
N GLY A 51 -12.48 -2.32 5.80
CA GLY A 51 -11.83 -3.61 5.62
C GLY A 51 -11.52 -3.95 4.16
N ILE A 52 -12.32 -3.47 3.20
CA ILE A 52 -12.02 -3.58 1.77
C ILE A 52 -10.83 -2.68 1.42
N PHE A 53 -10.89 -1.40 1.79
CA PHE A 53 -9.80 -0.44 1.53
C PHE A 53 -8.46 -0.95 2.05
N GLU A 54 -8.41 -1.40 3.31
CA GLU A 54 -7.18 -1.90 3.90
C GLU A 54 -6.65 -3.15 3.20
N ALA A 55 -7.53 -4.07 2.80
CA ALA A 55 -7.11 -5.28 2.08
C ALA A 55 -6.44 -4.93 0.75
N LEU A 56 -7.01 -3.97 0.01
CA LEU A 56 -6.43 -3.49 -1.25
C LEU A 56 -5.11 -2.75 -1.02
N ALA A 57 -5.07 -1.85 -0.02
CA ALA A 57 -3.88 -1.08 0.31
C ALA A 57 -2.72 -2.00 0.71
N VAL A 58 -2.97 -2.97 1.60
CA VAL A 58 -1.95 -3.94 2.03
C VAL A 58 -1.43 -4.76 0.85
N ALA A 59 -2.33 -5.24 -0.03
CA ALA A 59 -1.92 -6.01 -1.20
C ALA A 59 -1.02 -5.20 -2.16
N ASP A 60 -1.38 -3.94 -2.43
CA ASP A 60 -0.56 -3.06 -3.27
C ASP A 60 0.80 -2.74 -2.64
N ILE A 61 0.85 -2.55 -1.33
CA ILE A 61 2.08 -2.29 -0.58
C ILE A 61 3.01 -3.51 -0.63
N GLN A 62 2.48 -4.71 -0.40
CA GLN A 62 3.23 -5.95 -0.51
C GLN A 62 3.79 -6.15 -1.92
N ALA A 63 2.97 -5.95 -2.95
CA ALA A 63 3.42 -6.05 -4.33
C ALA A 63 4.52 -5.00 -4.67
N ALA A 64 4.42 -3.79 -4.13
CA ALA A 64 5.47 -2.78 -4.28
C ALA A 64 6.76 -3.15 -3.53
N THR A 65 6.66 -3.75 -2.34
CA THR A 65 7.85 -4.22 -1.59
C THR A 65 8.58 -5.32 -2.34
N GLU A 66 7.88 -6.21 -3.05
CA GLU A 66 8.52 -7.24 -3.88
C GLU A 66 9.33 -6.61 -5.01
N VAL A 67 8.80 -5.56 -5.66
CA VAL A 67 9.52 -4.84 -6.71
C VAL A 67 10.76 -4.12 -6.18
N LEU A 68 10.67 -3.51 -4.99
CA LEU A 68 11.75 -2.72 -4.39
C LEU A 68 12.72 -3.54 -3.52
N HIS A 69 12.42 -4.82 -3.26
CA HIS A 69 13.28 -5.72 -2.48
C HIS A 69 14.73 -5.77 -2.99
N PRO A 70 15.04 -5.78 -4.31
CA PRO A 70 16.41 -5.72 -4.78
C PRO A 70 17.16 -4.46 -4.32
N VAL A 71 16.49 -3.30 -4.28
CA VAL A 71 17.07 -2.05 -3.75
C VAL A 71 17.35 -2.22 -2.26
N TYR A 72 16.35 -2.68 -1.50
CA TYR A 72 16.49 -2.90 -0.04
C TYR A 72 17.71 -3.76 0.31
N VAL A 73 17.91 -4.87 -0.43
CA VAL A 73 19.07 -5.76 -0.25
C VAL A 73 20.38 -5.07 -0.65
N GLN A 74 20.43 -4.44 -1.83
CA GLN A 74 21.66 -3.80 -2.35
C GLN A 74 22.15 -2.65 -1.47
N THR A 75 21.22 -1.88 -0.90
CA THR A 75 21.52 -0.74 -0.04
C THR A 75 21.67 -1.12 1.43
N GLN A 76 21.69 -2.42 1.76
CA GLN A 76 21.79 -2.89 3.15
C GLN A 76 20.73 -2.25 4.06
N SER A 77 19.47 -2.23 3.60
CA SER A 77 18.30 -1.69 4.32
C SER A 77 18.28 -0.17 4.55
N THR A 78 19.08 0.63 3.83
CA THR A 78 18.96 2.11 3.89
C THR A 78 17.87 2.67 2.96
N ASP A 79 17.50 1.92 1.92
CA ASP A 79 16.49 2.26 0.92
C ASP A 79 15.61 1.02 0.61
N GLY A 80 14.74 1.10 -0.40
CA GLY A 80 13.87 0.00 -0.84
C GLY A 80 12.55 -0.08 -0.08
N PHE A 81 12.21 0.97 0.68
CA PHE A 81 11.03 1.00 1.52
C PHE A 81 9.76 1.39 0.77
N VAL A 82 8.65 0.87 1.28
CA VAL A 82 7.29 1.23 0.89
C VAL A 82 6.54 1.65 2.16
N SER A 83 6.05 2.89 2.21
CA SER A 83 5.32 3.39 3.38
C SER A 83 3.82 3.15 3.24
N ILE A 84 3.21 2.68 4.34
CA ILE A 84 1.75 2.61 4.54
C ILE A 84 1.39 3.49 5.75
N GLU A 85 0.36 4.32 5.61
CA GLU A 85 -0.14 5.18 6.68
C GLU A 85 -1.23 4.46 7.50
N VAL A 86 -1.28 4.74 8.80
CA VAL A 86 -2.42 4.38 9.67
C VAL A 86 -3.62 5.29 9.38
N SER A 87 -4.79 4.94 9.92
CA SER A 87 -6.00 5.76 9.75
C SER A 87 -5.79 7.18 10.30
N PRO A 88 -6.16 8.24 9.55
CA PRO A 88 -6.07 9.62 10.02
C PRO A 88 -7.01 9.90 11.21
N ASP A 89 -8.08 9.10 11.38
CA ASP A 89 -9.00 9.21 12.52
C ASP A 89 -8.31 8.92 13.86
N LEU A 90 -7.15 8.24 13.84
CA LEU A 90 -6.38 7.88 15.03
C LEU A 90 -5.26 8.87 15.35
N ALA A 91 -5.14 9.99 14.60
CA ALA A 91 -4.01 10.90 14.68
C ALA A 91 -3.75 11.45 16.10
N ASP A 92 -4.82 11.66 16.88
CA ASP A 92 -4.76 12.15 18.26
C ASP A 92 -4.85 11.01 19.32
N GLU A 93 -4.92 9.75 18.88
CA GLU A 93 -5.07 8.56 19.73
C GLU A 93 -3.79 7.71 19.72
N THR A 94 -2.82 8.06 20.56
CA THR A 94 -1.50 7.40 20.62
C THR A 94 -1.56 5.88 20.67
N GLU A 95 -2.30 5.31 21.63
CA GLU A 95 -2.37 3.86 21.82
C GLU A 95 -3.07 3.15 20.66
N ALA A 96 -4.13 3.76 20.10
CA ALA A 96 -4.82 3.22 18.95
C ALA A 96 -3.94 3.27 17.69
N THR A 97 -3.20 4.36 17.49
CA THR A 97 -2.21 4.49 16.41
C THR A 97 -1.12 3.42 16.52
N ILE A 98 -0.58 3.18 17.72
CA ILE A 98 0.42 2.11 17.94
C ILE A 98 -0.18 0.73 17.64
N ALA A 99 -1.42 0.47 18.07
CA ALA A 99 -2.08 -0.80 17.82
C ALA A 99 -2.31 -1.04 16.32
N GLU A 100 -2.77 -0.03 15.58
CA GLU A 100 -2.98 -0.12 14.13
C GLU A 100 -1.66 -0.33 13.39
N ALA A 101 -0.62 0.44 13.73
CA ALA A 101 0.71 0.29 13.14
C ALA A 101 1.28 -1.12 13.33
N ARG A 102 1.08 -1.73 14.51
CA ARG A 102 1.50 -3.12 14.79
C ARG A 102 0.69 -4.17 14.04
N ARG A 103 -0.57 -3.88 13.72
CA ARG A 103 -1.43 -4.81 12.95
C ARG A 103 -1.07 -4.79 11.46
N LEU A 104 -0.60 -3.66 10.95
CA LEU A 104 -0.16 -3.48 9.55
C LEU A 104 1.26 -4.01 9.28
N TRP A 105 2.07 -4.20 10.32
CA TRP A 105 3.46 -4.71 10.25
C TRP A 105 3.51 -6.24 10.19
#